data_AF-A0A536BTN6-F1
#
_entry.id   AF-A0A536BTN6-F1
#
_cell.length_a   1.000
_cell.length_b   1.000
_cell.length_c   1.000
_cell.angle_alpha   90.00
_cell.angle_beta   90.00
_cell.angle_gamma   90.00
#
_symmetry.space_group_name_H-M   'P 1'
#
loop_
_entity.id
_entity.type
_entity.pdbx_description
1 polymer ?
#
loop_
_entity_poly.entity_id
_entity_poly.type
_entity_poly.pdbx_seq_one_letter_code
_entity_poly.pdbx_strand_id
1 'polypeptide(L)'
;MHGVEAFPQLRNQAFQHLVEHDAYRSIAIETDCLAALTVDAFVADGKGELDAVIRSGFSHGFEKAAANRELITWMSQYNRSRDARDRLEFY
;
A
#
# COMPACT_ATOMS: atom_id res chain seq x y z
N MET A 1 -19.71 7.28 0.21
CA MET A 1 -19.70 6.58 1.50
C MET A 1 -18.51 7.12 2.28
N HIS A 2 -18.73 7.89 3.35
CA HIS A 2 -17.64 8.35 4.21
C HIS A 2 -17.38 7.28 5.25
N GLY A 3 -16.38 6.43 5.02
CA GLY A 3 -15.85 5.56 6.07
C GLY A 3 -15.25 6.41 7.18
N VAL A 4 -15.31 5.93 8.42
CA VAL A 4 -14.63 6.59 9.55
C VAL A 4 -13.13 6.50 9.29
N GLU A 5 -12.45 7.64 9.20
CA GLU A 5 -11.03 7.74 8.84
C GLU A 5 -10.09 6.94 9.77
N ALA A 6 -10.51 6.75 11.02
CA ALA A 6 -9.80 5.92 11.99
C ALA A 6 -9.68 4.44 11.58
N PHE A 7 -10.64 3.88 10.82
CA PHE A 7 -10.58 2.47 10.44
C PHE A 7 -9.45 2.17 9.44
N PRO A 8 -9.29 2.92 8.33
CA PRO A 8 -8.12 2.79 7.46
C PRO A 8 -6.77 2.93 8.18
N GLN A 9 -6.67 3.82 9.17
CA GLN A 9 -5.44 4.03 9.96
C GLN A 9 -5.14 2.84 10.86
N LEU A 10 -6.14 2.35 11.61
CA LEU A 10 -5.99 1.16 12.45
C LEU A 10 -5.63 -0.07 11.60
N ARG A 11 -6.23 -0.20 10.43
CA ARG A 11 -5.89 -1.26 9.45
C ARG A 11 -4.43 -1.19 9.02
N ASN A 12 -3.87 0.00 8.78
CA ASN A 12 -2.45 0.15 8.46
C ASN A 12 -1.56 -0.30 9.62
N GLN A 13 -1.89 0.08 10.86
CA GLN A 13 -1.16 -0.34 12.05
C GLN A 13 -1.16 -1.87 12.20
N ALA A 14 -2.31 -2.51 11.94
CA ALA A 14 -2.42 -3.97 11.96
C ALA A 14 -1.53 -4.63 10.89
N PHE A 15 -1.52 -4.09 9.66
CA PHE A 15 -0.65 -4.61 8.60
C PHE A 15 0.83 -4.47 8.93
N GLN A 16 1.24 -3.31 9.46
CA GLN A 16 2.62 -3.07 9.90
C GLN A 16 3.05 -4.10 10.95
N HIS A 17 2.20 -4.34 11.94
CA HIS A 17 2.46 -5.33 12.98
C HIS A 17 2.66 -6.74 12.38
N LEU A 18 1.75 -7.19 11.51
CA LEU A 18 1.84 -8.52 10.87
C LEU A 18 3.10 -8.66 10.00
N VAL A 19 3.52 -7.59 9.33
CA VAL A 19 4.73 -7.58 8.52
C VAL A 19 5.99 -7.68 9.38
N GLU A 20 6.04 -6.91 10.47
CA GLU A 20 7.20 -6.77 11.35
C GLU A 20 7.37 -7.95 12.30
N HIS A 21 6.26 -8.58 12.75
CA HIS A 21 6.28 -9.62 13.77
C HIS A 21 5.89 -11.01 13.27
N ASP A 22 5.03 -11.11 12.25
CA ASP A 22 4.46 -12.39 11.80
C ASP A 22 4.91 -12.79 10.39
N ALA A 23 5.93 -12.10 9.85
CA ALA A 23 6.56 -12.37 8.56
C ALA A 23 5.62 -12.30 7.33
N TYR A 24 4.50 -11.57 7.43
CA TYR A 24 3.64 -11.32 6.26
C TYR A 24 4.38 -10.47 5.22
N ARG A 25 4.15 -10.77 3.93
CA ARG A 25 4.78 -10.05 2.80
C ARG A 25 3.80 -9.57 1.74
N SER A 26 2.54 -10.00 1.79
CA SER A 26 1.52 -9.60 0.82
C SER A 26 0.46 -8.77 1.52
N ILE A 27 0.15 -7.60 0.96
CA ILE A 27 -0.94 -6.73 1.42
C ILE A 27 -1.93 -6.56 0.27
N ALA A 28 -3.18 -6.96 0.49
CA ALA A 28 -4.25 -6.82 -0.50
C ALA A 28 -5.25 -5.75 -0.07
N ILE A 29 -5.56 -4.80 -0.96
CA ILE A 29 -6.65 -3.84 -0.79
C ILE A 29 -7.74 -4.14 -1.81
N GLU A 30 -9.01 -4.07 -1.40
CA GLU A 30 -10.16 -4.28 -2.29
C GLU A 30 -10.32 -3.12 -3.29
N THR A 31 -9.41 -3.06 -4.25
CA THR A 31 -9.39 -2.15 -5.39
C THR A 31 -9.40 -2.97 -6.69
N ASP A 32 -9.60 -2.31 -7.82
CA ASP A 32 -9.45 -2.90 -9.15
C ASP A 32 -8.06 -3.52 -9.31
N CYS A 33 -8.01 -4.79 -9.73
CA CYS A 33 -6.79 -5.58 -9.80
C CYS A 33 -5.80 -5.07 -10.85
N LEU A 34 -6.27 -4.38 -11.91
CA LEU A 34 -5.37 -3.77 -12.89
C LEU A 34 -4.80 -2.46 -12.36
N ALA A 35 -5.59 -1.68 -11.62
CA ALA A 35 -5.11 -0.50 -10.91
C ALA A 35 -4.02 -0.87 -9.88
N ALA A 36 -4.20 -1.97 -9.13
CA ALA A 36 -3.25 -2.44 -8.13
C ALA A 36 -1.83 -2.69 -8.68
N LEU A 37 -1.69 -3.12 -9.94
CA LEU A 37 -0.38 -3.29 -10.59
C LEU A 37 0.46 -2.01 -10.63
N THR A 38 -0.18 -0.85 -10.70
CA THR A 38 0.52 0.44 -10.65
C THR A 38 1.13 0.69 -9.28
N VAL A 39 0.41 0.30 -8.22
CA VAL A 39 0.87 0.44 -6.84
C VAL A 39 1.98 -0.55 -6.54
N ASP A 40 1.82 -1.80 -6.95
CA ASP A 40 2.83 -2.85 -6.73
C ASP A 40 4.16 -2.50 -7.39
N ALA A 41 4.13 -2.04 -8.65
CA ALA A 41 5.34 -1.58 -9.33
C ALA A 41 6.06 -0.46 -8.55
N PHE A 42 5.31 0.54 -8.07
CA PHE A 42 5.86 1.63 -7.27
C PHE A 42 6.42 1.16 -5.92
N VAL A 43 5.75 0.22 -5.27
CA VAL A 43 6.20 -0.39 -4.01
C VAL A 43 7.49 -1.20 -4.22
N ALA A 44 7.61 -1.90 -5.34
CA ALA A 44 8.73 -2.77 -5.64
C ALA A 44 10.03 -2.02 -5.98
N ASP A 45 9.95 -0.96 -6.79
CA ASP A 45 11.13 -0.26 -7.32
C ASP A 45 11.18 1.26 -7.04
N GLY A 46 10.13 1.82 -6.47
CA GLY A 46 10.04 3.24 -6.12
C GLY A 46 9.97 4.18 -7.32
N LYS A 47 9.75 3.67 -8.54
CA LYS A 47 9.67 4.51 -9.74
C LYS A 47 8.28 5.07 -9.94
N GLY A 48 8.23 6.34 -10.31
CA GLY A 48 7.00 7.09 -10.54
C GLY A 48 6.72 8.10 -9.43
N GLU A 49 5.77 8.98 -9.70
CA GLU A 49 5.34 10.00 -8.75
C GLU A 49 4.22 9.45 -7.87
N LEU A 50 4.39 9.52 -6.54
CA LEU A 50 3.42 8.99 -5.57
C LEU A 50 2.00 9.50 -5.86
N ASP A 51 1.84 10.78 -6.20
CA ASP A 51 0.53 11.36 -6.51
C ASP A 51 -0.15 10.73 -7.73
N ALA A 52 0.63 10.37 -8.76
CA ALA A 52 0.12 9.67 -9.92
C ALA A 52 -0.27 8.24 -9.56
N VAL A 53 0.58 7.55 -8.79
CA VAL A 53 0.34 6.18 -8.32
C VAL A 53 -0.92 6.10 -7.46
N ILE A 54 -1.11 7.01 -6.50
CA ILE A 54 -2.33 7.02 -5.68
C ILE A 54 -3.56 7.27 -6.54
N ARG A 55 -3.49 8.19 -7.52
CA ARG A 55 -4.63 8.54 -8.37
C ARG A 55 -5.06 7.41 -9.32
N SER A 56 -4.11 6.65 -9.87
CA SER A 56 -4.40 5.58 -10.84
C SER A 56 -4.40 4.18 -10.24
N GLY A 57 -3.84 4.01 -9.05
CA GLY A 57 -3.64 2.72 -8.39
C GLY A 57 -4.78 2.29 -7.49
N PHE A 58 -5.74 3.18 -7.25
CA PHE A 58 -6.94 2.91 -6.46
C PHE A 58 -8.21 3.17 -7.29
N SER A 59 -9.27 2.48 -6.90
CA SER A 59 -10.62 2.59 -7.46
C SER A 59 -11.61 2.86 -6.32
N HIS A 60 -12.90 3.02 -6.64
CA HIS A 60 -13.97 3.18 -5.64
C HIS A 60 -13.80 4.38 -4.68
N GLY A 61 -13.00 5.38 -5.04
CA GLY A 61 -12.73 6.54 -4.18
C GLY A 61 -11.63 6.31 -3.14
N PHE A 62 -10.95 5.16 -3.16
CA PHE A 62 -9.90 4.82 -2.21
C PHE A 62 -8.63 5.66 -2.39
N GLU A 63 -8.47 6.33 -3.54
CA GLU A 63 -7.42 7.33 -3.76
C GLU A 63 -7.57 8.56 -2.84
N LYS A 64 -8.77 8.79 -2.29
CA LYS A 64 -9.07 9.94 -1.41
C LYS A 64 -8.73 9.68 0.05
N ALA A 65 -8.51 8.42 0.43
CA ALA A 65 -8.19 8.07 1.81
C ALA A 65 -6.70 8.34 2.09
N ALA A 66 -6.41 9.30 2.98
CA ALA A 66 -5.04 9.64 3.37
C ALA A 66 -4.24 8.41 3.86
N ALA A 67 -4.90 7.53 4.61
CA ALA A 67 -4.32 6.28 5.08
C ALA A 67 -3.81 5.37 3.94
N ASN A 68 -4.44 5.35 2.77
CA ASN A 68 -3.93 4.53 1.66
C ASN A 68 -2.62 5.11 1.11
N ARG A 69 -2.52 6.44 1.00
CA ARG A 69 -1.26 7.12 0.65
C ARG A 69 -0.16 6.83 1.67
N GLU A 70 -0.48 6.89 2.96
CA GLU A 70 0.46 6.59 4.04
C GLU A 70 0.93 5.13 3.95
N LEU A 71 0.03 4.19 3.70
CA LEU A 71 0.36 2.78 3.53
C LEU A 71 1.35 2.57 2.37
N ILE A 72 1.08 3.13 1.19
CA ILE A 72 1.96 2.96 0.02
C ILE A 72 3.32 3.63 0.24
N THR A 73 3.33 4.79 0.91
CA THR A 73 4.58 5.47 1.28
C THR A 73 5.42 4.60 2.19
N TRP A 74 4.81 4.01 3.22
CA TRP A 74 5.48 3.11 4.15
C TRP A 74 5.98 1.84 3.45
N MET A 75 5.16 1.19 2.61
CA MET A 75 5.57 -0.01 1.88
C MET A 75 6.78 0.26 0.97
N SER A 76 6.77 1.36 0.23
CA SER A 76 7.90 1.76 -0.63
C SER A 76 9.17 2.01 0.19
N GLN A 77 9.07 2.70 1.33
CA GLN A 77 10.20 2.92 2.24
C GLN A 77 10.72 1.62 2.85
N TYR A 78 9.82 0.73 3.28
CA TYR A 78 10.13 -0.57 3.84
C TYR A 78 10.92 -1.44 2.85
N ASN A 79 10.56 -1.41 1.56
CA ASN A 79 11.22 -2.19 0.53
C ASN A 79 12.61 -1.68 0.13
N ARG A 80 12.89 -0.38 0.24
CA ARG A 80 14.17 0.22 -0.18
C ARG A 80 15.39 -0.36 0.53
N SER A 81 15.23 -0.83 1.76
CA SER A 81 16.32 -1.39 2.56
C SER A 81 16.34 -2.91 2.63
N ARG A 82 15.58 -3.60 1.76
CA ARG A 82 15.37 -5.05 1.84
C ARG A 82 15.72 -5.80 0.56
N ASP A 83 16.22 -7.01 0.75
CA ASP A 83 16.44 -8.00 -0.31
C ASP A 83 15.11 -8.41 -0.93
N ALA A 84 15.15 -8.82 -2.20
CA ALA A 84 13.94 -9.11 -2.98
C ALA A 84 12.97 -10.10 -2.29
N ARG A 85 13.49 -11.12 -1.60
CA ARG A 85 12.68 -12.12 -0.89
C ARG A 85 11.95 -11.58 0.35
N ASP A 86 12.39 -10.45 0.88
CA ASP A 86 11.90 -9.85 2.13
C ASP A 86 11.06 -8.59 1.86
N ARG A 87 10.87 -8.23 0.59
CA ARG A 87 10.04 -7.10 0.16
C ARG A 87 8.56 -7.42 0.29
N LEU A 88 7.79 -6.36 0.47
CA LEU A 88 6.34 -6.37 0.42
C LEU A 88 5.87 -6.30 -1.02
N GLU A 89 4.80 -7.03 -1.29
CA GLU A 89 4.04 -7.01 -2.53
C GLU A 89 2.64 -6.45 -2.26
N PHE A 90 2.12 -5.68 -3.21
CA PHE A 90 0.79 -5.08 -3.15
C PHE A 90 -0.15 -5.77 -4.12
N TYR A 91 -1.37 -6.05 -3.65
CA TYR A 91 -2.44 -6.69 -4.42
C TYR A 91 -3.75 -5.91 -4.34
#